data_AF-A0A940JJM4-F1
#
_entry.id   AF-A0A940JJM4-F1
#
_cell.length_a   1.000
_cell.length_b   1.000
_cell.length_c   1.000
_cell.angle_alpha   90.00
_cell.angle_beta   90.00
_cell.angle_gamma   90.00
#
_symmetry.space_group_name_H-M   'P 1'
#
loop_
_entity.id
_entity.type
_entity.pdbx_description
1 polymer ?
#
loop_
_entity_poly.entity_id
_entity_poly.type
_entity_poly.pdbx_seq_one_letter_code
_entity_poly.pdbx_strand_id
1 'polypeptide(L)'
;MRFISVLTIASALFISTYSFAQDHQHGSDSHLVTITNPQPLMAQAIRLKEALSYLGSPLSPADEKALETLQKQPLTVETANKIQEILDPYCIAFVDINPESRVKVEKGPAKAQLIQNGWTSFLVKVKNDAGGTAELKVESPNALPRTHVNSYASRVLKEHIITKGEVENRFLEAHMYTGKPLQKNLTGFKLEYAVVQLYTSDRDQRQVKLGFNVGQGTQDVGFRNTTHILFDIKPSVKVKLRVKDVDGTPAMAAFTITDSIQRMSGKLAAMYPLPSRRVADFDEYPDFFFQKHIYRNDGEHVMLAPGKYLFIYTRGPEYIPQKKIIEIPTGVDSVTFSFELKRWINMAKLGWFSGDHHVHAAGCSHYDSPAEGVKPSAMWRQALGEDLNISALLTWGPSWYHQKNYFTGKIDSLSDKKHLMRYDVEVSGFPSSHAGHIVLLGLKEDDYPGTTKIEDWPTWTGPVLKWAKSQGGATGYAHSGFGLEPVTPTTELPNYILPKMDGIGANEYVVTVTQGLVDFYSVGNT
;
A
#
# COMPACT_ATOMS: atom_id res chain seq x y z
N MET A 1 17.76 57.07 -70.29
CA MET A 1 18.85 57.98 -69.88
C MET A 1 19.94 57.12 -69.22
N ARG A 2 21.14 57.07 -69.82
CA ARG A 2 22.48 56.61 -69.32
C ARG A 2 22.54 55.46 -68.28
N PHE A 3 23.03 54.26 -68.65
CA PHE A 3 24.43 53.76 -68.54
C PHE A 3 25.10 53.97 -67.16
N ILE A 4 25.51 52.87 -66.48
CA ILE A 4 26.91 52.50 -66.15
C ILE A 4 26.95 51.18 -65.33
N SER A 5 28.00 50.42 -65.61
CA SER A 5 28.35 49.03 -65.24
C SER A 5 29.16 48.88 -63.92
N VAL A 6 29.55 47.61 -63.66
CA VAL A 6 30.73 47.10 -62.89
C VAL A 6 30.43 46.79 -61.41
N LEU A 7 30.29 45.53 -60.95
CA LEU A 7 31.21 44.37 -60.84
C LEU A 7 32.27 44.52 -59.73
N THR A 8 32.12 43.78 -58.62
CA THR A 8 33.24 43.36 -57.77
C THR A 8 33.01 41.98 -57.20
N ILE A 9 33.97 41.08 -57.49
CA ILE A 9 34.12 39.71 -57.00
C ILE A 9 34.88 39.75 -55.67
N ALA A 10 34.45 38.95 -54.69
CA ALA A 10 35.33 38.51 -53.60
C ALA A 10 34.95 37.08 -53.19
N SER A 11 35.75 36.13 -53.67
CA SER A 11 35.72 34.72 -53.35
C SER A 11 36.34 34.49 -51.96
N ALA A 12 35.60 33.85 -51.04
CA ALA A 12 36.15 33.33 -49.79
C ALA A 12 36.08 31.80 -49.80
N LEU A 13 37.26 31.17 -49.73
CA LEU A 13 37.46 29.73 -49.58
C LEU A 13 36.77 29.21 -48.31
N PHE A 14 35.90 28.20 -48.46
CA PHE A 14 35.52 27.32 -47.36
C PHE A 14 36.43 26.09 -47.38
N ILE A 15 37.36 26.02 -46.42
CA ILE A 15 38.16 24.83 -46.13
C ILE A 15 37.30 23.92 -45.26
N SER A 16 36.90 22.78 -45.81
CA SER A 16 36.21 21.70 -45.10
C SER A 16 37.20 20.94 -44.21
N THR A 17 37.18 21.20 -42.91
CA THR A 17 37.85 20.35 -41.93
C THR A 17 36.97 19.14 -41.63
N TYR A 18 37.36 17.97 -42.17
CA TYR A 18 36.88 16.67 -41.69
C TYR A 18 37.41 16.44 -40.28
N SER A 19 36.58 16.62 -39.26
CA SER A 19 36.84 16.06 -37.94
C SER A 19 36.48 14.59 -37.97
N PHE A 20 37.50 13.73 -37.94
CA PHE A 20 37.35 12.34 -37.53
C PHE A 20 36.73 12.31 -36.13
N ALA A 21 35.49 11.86 -36.03
CA ALA A 21 34.91 11.46 -34.77
C ALA A 21 35.68 10.21 -34.31
N GLN A 22 36.51 10.37 -33.28
CA GLN A 22 36.96 9.24 -32.48
C GLN A 22 35.73 8.63 -31.81
N ASP A 23 35.39 7.43 -32.22
CA ASP A 23 34.53 6.53 -31.45
C ASP A 23 35.12 6.39 -30.04
N HIS A 24 34.50 7.04 -29.07
CA HIS A 24 34.73 6.73 -27.67
C HIS A 24 34.04 5.40 -27.35
N GLN A 25 34.70 4.28 -27.68
CA GLN A 25 34.52 3.03 -26.94
C GLN A 25 35.06 3.24 -25.52
N HIS A 26 34.21 3.73 -24.62
CA HIS A 26 34.46 3.68 -23.19
C HIS A 26 33.38 2.84 -22.52
N GLY A 27 33.77 1.69 -21.95
CA GLY A 27 33.14 1.21 -20.72
C GLY A 27 32.55 -0.20 -20.64
N SER A 28 32.95 -1.21 -21.42
CA SER A 28 32.49 -2.59 -21.16
C SER A 28 33.38 -3.39 -20.19
N ASP A 29 34.66 -3.04 -20.04
CA ASP A 29 35.61 -3.86 -19.25
C ASP A 29 35.70 -3.52 -17.74
N SER A 30 35.16 -2.40 -17.27
CA SER A 30 35.43 -1.92 -15.90
C SER A 30 34.69 -2.67 -14.78
N HIS A 31 33.66 -3.47 -15.11
CA HIS A 31 32.82 -4.15 -14.13
C HIS A 31 32.87 -5.68 -14.19
N LEU A 32 33.73 -6.25 -15.03
CA LEU A 32 33.94 -7.70 -15.08
C LEU A 32 34.63 -8.18 -13.79
N VAL A 33 34.02 -9.15 -13.12
CA VAL A 33 34.59 -9.79 -11.94
C VAL A 33 35.28 -11.08 -12.37
N THR A 34 36.56 -11.20 -12.04
CA THR A 34 37.33 -12.42 -12.33
C THR A 34 36.88 -13.56 -11.42
N ILE A 35 36.36 -14.64 -12.03
CA ILE A 35 35.87 -15.84 -11.34
C ILE A 35 36.67 -17.06 -11.80
N THR A 36 37.32 -17.74 -10.84
CA THR A 36 38.16 -18.92 -11.10
C THR A 36 37.37 -20.23 -11.07
N ASN A 37 36.29 -20.29 -10.28
CA ASN A 37 35.35 -21.41 -10.25
C ASN A 37 33.98 -20.96 -10.79
N PRO A 38 33.67 -21.17 -12.07
CA PRO A 38 32.42 -20.72 -12.70
C PRO A 38 31.17 -21.50 -12.28
N GLN A 39 31.31 -22.67 -11.65
CA GLN A 39 30.19 -23.57 -11.39
C GLN A 39 29.09 -22.96 -10.51
N PRO A 40 29.40 -22.30 -9.37
CA PRO A 40 28.36 -21.69 -8.54
C PRO A 40 27.61 -20.55 -9.24
N LEU A 41 28.32 -19.76 -10.06
CA LEU A 41 27.74 -18.68 -10.85
C LEU A 41 26.79 -19.21 -11.93
N MET A 42 27.18 -20.29 -12.62
CA MET A 42 26.31 -20.96 -13.61
C MET A 42 25.04 -21.50 -12.95
N ALA A 43 25.15 -22.16 -11.79
CA ALA A 43 23.99 -22.64 -11.05
C ALA A 43 23.07 -21.49 -10.60
N GLN A 44 23.64 -20.35 -10.21
CA GLN A 44 22.86 -19.16 -9.87
C GLN A 44 22.14 -18.57 -11.08
N ALA A 45 22.81 -18.46 -12.24
CA ALA A 45 22.22 -17.92 -13.46
C ALA A 45 20.96 -18.69 -13.89
N ILE A 46 20.94 -20.02 -13.74
CA ILE A 46 19.75 -20.84 -14.03
C ILE A 46 18.62 -20.57 -13.04
N ARG A 47 18.91 -20.45 -11.74
CA ARG A 47 17.90 -20.09 -10.73
C ARG A 47 17.33 -18.68 -10.98
N LEU A 48 18.16 -17.74 -11.42
CA LEU A 48 17.73 -16.39 -11.77
C LEU A 48 16.81 -16.38 -12.97
N LYS A 49 17.12 -17.16 -14.01
CA LYS A 49 16.24 -17.37 -15.17
C LYS A 49 14.83 -17.81 -14.72
N GLU A 50 14.77 -18.85 -13.88
CA GLU A 50 13.51 -19.37 -13.34
C GLU A 50 12.76 -18.32 -12.49
N ALA A 51 13.47 -17.63 -11.60
CA ALA A 51 12.90 -16.61 -10.72
C ALA A 51 12.33 -15.42 -11.52
N LEU A 52 13.09 -14.90 -12.49
CA LEU A 52 12.68 -13.79 -13.34
C LEU A 52 11.46 -14.12 -14.18
N SER A 53 11.39 -15.35 -14.73
CA SER A 53 10.22 -15.84 -15.45
C SER A 53 8.98 -15.91 -14.56
N TYR A 54 9.11 -16.47 -13.35
CA TYR A 54 8.01 -16.50 -12.36
C TYR A 54 7.52 -15.10 -11.97
N LEU A 55 8.43 -14.13 -11.86
CA LEU A 55 8.12 -12.76 -11.46
C LEU A 55 7.50 -11.90 -12.58
N GLY A 56 7.36 -12.45 -13.79
CA GLY A 56 6.83 -11.74 -14.95
C GLY A 56 7.84 -10.76 -15.58
N SER A 57 9.14 -10.98 -15.38
CA SER A 57 10.23 -10.20 -15.99
C SER A 57 11.31 -11.13 -16.58
N PRO A 58 10.96 -12.08 -17.46
CA PRO A 58 11.90 -13.08 -17.98
C PRO A 58 13.05 -12.45 -18.75
N LEU A 59 14.16 -13.19 -18.86
CA LEU A 59 15.24 -12.85 -19.78
C LEU A 59 14.73 -12.95 -21.23
N SER A 60 15.45 -12.33 -22.17
CA SER A 60 15.13 -12.50 -23.58
C SER A 60 15.25 -13.99 -23.98
N PRO A 61 14.42 -14.49 -24.91
CA PRO A 61 14.50 -15.89 -25.35
C PRO A 61 15.90 -16.28 -25.87
N ALA A 62 16.65 -15.33 -26.42
CA ALA A 62 18.02 -15.53 -26.88
C ALA A 62 18.97 -15.76 -25.69
N ASP A 63 18.85 -14.96 -24.63
CA ASP A 63 19.68 -15.04 -23.44
C ASP A 63 19.36 -16.29 -22.61
N GLU A 64 18.09 -16.67 -22.49
CA GLU A 64 17.68 -17.93 -21.86
C GLU A 64 18.36 -19.13 -22.54
N LYS A 65 18.30 -19.16 -23.87
CA LYS A 65 18.92 -20.21 -24.68
C LYS A 65 20.46 -20.17 -24.57
N ALA A 66 21.06 -18.99 -24.49
CA ALA A 66 22.50 -18.84 -24.30
C ALA A 66 22.95 -19.43 -22.95
N LEU A 67 22.25 -19.13 -21.86
CA LEU A 67 22.52 -19.71 -20.54
C LEU A 67 22.36 -21.24 -20.53
N GLU A 68 21.30 -21.77 -21.16
CA GLU A 68 21.09 -23.21 -21.29
C GLU A 68 22.17 -23.91 -22.12
N THR A 69 22.73 -23.22 -23.10
CA THR A 69 23.83 -23.74 -23.91
C THR A 69 25.13 -23.77 -23.10
N LEU A 70 25.44 -22.70 -22.37
CA LEU A 70 26.62 -22.64 -21.49
C LEU A 70 26.57 -23.73 -20.41
N GLN A 71 25.39 -24.00 -19.84
CA GLN A 71 25.21 -25.04 -18.82
C GLN A 71 25.63 -26.44 -19.30
N LYS A 72 25.55 -26.72 -20.60
CA LYS A 72 25.86 -28.03 -21.20
C LYS A 72 27.32 -28.17 -21.61
N GLN A 73 28.11 -27.10 -21.49
CA GLN A 73 29.52 -27.07 -21.88
C GLN A 73 30.44 -27.26 -20.66
N PRO A 74 31.71 -27.66 -20.86
CA PRO A 74 32.72 -27.61 -19.80
C PRO A 74 32.84 -26.19 -19.26
N LEU A 75 32.70 -26.04 -17.94
CA LEU A 75 32.70 -24.73 -17.30
C LEU A 75 34.14 -24.21 -17.13
N THR A 76 34.44 -23.09 -17.77
CA THR A 76 35.75 -22.42 -17.76
C THR A 76 35.65 -21.00 -17.20
N VAL A 77 36.78 -20.34 -16.98
CA VAL A 77 36.80 -18.90 -16.61
C VAL A 77 36.06 -18.05 -17.66
N GLU A 78 36.17 -18.40 -18.94
CA GLU A 78 35.44 -17.74 -20.03
C GLU A 78 33.91 -17.91 -19.89
N THR A 79 33.45 -19.01 -19.31
CA THR A 79 32.03 -19.22 -19.02
C THR A 79 31.51 -18.16 -18.04
N ALA A 80 32.29 -17.80 -17.03
CA ALA A 80 31.89 -16.76 -16.08
C ALA A 80 31.82 -15.36 -16.73
N ASN A 81 32.68 -15.07 -17.70
CA ASN A 81 32.61 -13.81 -18.46
C ASN A 81 31.33 -13.77 -19.31
N LYS A 82 31.03 -14.86 -20.03
CA LYS A 82 29.80 -14.96 -20.84
C LYS A 82 28.53 -14.86 -20.02
N ILE A 83 28.50 -15.43 -18.81
CA ILE A 83 27.35 -15.26 -17.89
C ILE A 83 27.17 -13.78 -17.53
N GLN A 84 28.26 -13.06 -17.23
CA GLN A 84 28.20 -11.63 -16.92
C GLN A 84 27.72 -10.81 -18.13
N GLU A 85 28.23 -11.09 -19.32
CA GLU A 85 27.79 -10.45 -20.56
C GLU A 85 26.28 -10.63 -20.82
N ILE A 86 25.72 -11.79 -20.46
CA ILE A 86 24.29 -12.07 -20.59
C ILE A 86 23.47 -11.36 -19.51
N LEU A 87 23.92 -11.36 -18.25
CA LEU A 87 23.13 -10.89 -17.11
C LEU A 87 23.28 -9.38 -16.82
N ASP A 88 24.47 -8.81 -17.05
CA ASP A 88 24.77 -7.40 -16.76
C ASP A 88 23.79 -6.43 -17.45
N PRO A 89 23.35 -6.64 -18.72
CA PRO A 89 22.33 -5.81 -19.37
C PRO A 89 20.98 -5.72 -18.62
N TYR A 90 20.70 -6.67 -17.72
CA TYR A 90 19.48 -6.69 -16.91
C TYR A 90 19.69 -6.06 -15.52
N CYS A 91 20.90 -5.62 -15.19
CA CYS A 91 21.21 -5.01 -13.92
C CYS A 91 20.83 -3.54 -13.86
N ILE A 92 19.97 -3.17 -12.90
CA ILE A 92 19.65 -1.76 -12.62
C ILE A 92 20.74 -1.09 -11.77
N ALA A 93 21.49 -1.89 -11.03
CA ALA A 93 22.59 -1.43 -10.19
C ALA A 93 23.72 -2.46 -10.11
N PHE A 94 24.93 -1.95 -9.96
CA PHE A 94 26.13 -2.70 -9.58
C PHE A 94 26.48 -2.33 -8.14
N VAL A 95 26.69 -3.34 -7.31
CA VAL A 95 26.95 -3.22 -5.87
C VAL A 95 28.32 -3.82 -5.58
N ASP A 96 29.25 -2.99 -5.16
CA ASP A 96 30.57 -3.42 -4.70
C ASP A 96 30.60 -3.43 -3.18
N ILE A 97 30.84 -4.59 -2.59
CA ILE A 97 31.09 -4.79 -1.16
C ILE A 97 32.59 -5.00 -0.99
N ASN A 98 33.27 -4.01 -0.41
CA ASN A 98 34.71 -4.08 -0.20
C ASN A 98 35.07 -5.04 0.95
N PRO A 99 36.36 -5.37 1.18
CA PRO A 99 36.77 -6.27 2.26
C PRO A 99 36.32 -5.84 3.67
N GLU A 100 36.12 -4.54 3.92
CA GLU A 100 35.60 -4.00 5.18
C GLU A 100 34.05 -3.98 5.25
N SER A 101 33.37 -4.65 4.32
CA SER A 101 31.89 -4.69 4.21
C SER A 101 31.23 -3.32 3.96
N ARG A 102 31.96 -2.36 3.39
CA ARG A 102 31.40 -1.10 2.91
C ARG A 102 30.81 -1.27 1.52
N VAL A 103 29.62 -0.70 1.32
CA VAL A 103 28.85 -0.83 0.09
C VAL A 103 28.98 0.42 -0.77
N LYS A 104 29.36 0.23 -2.02
CA LYS A 104 29.32 1.23 -3.10
C LYS A 104 28.32 0.79 -4.16
N VAL A 105 27.54 1.74 -4.68
CA VAL A 105 26.49 1.47 -5.67
C VAL A 105 26.69 2.33 -6.90
N GLU A 106 26.66 1.71 -8.07
CA GLU A 106 26.69 2.36 -9.36
C GLU A 106 25.45 1.98 -10.18
N LYS A 107 25.05 2.86 -11.10
CA LYS A 107 23.93 2.59 -12.00
C LYS A 107 24.34 1.51 -13.00
N GLY A 108 23.53 0.44 -13.10
CA GLY A 108 23.73 -0.60 -14.10
C GLY A 108 23.15 -0.23 -15.48
N PRO A 109 23.44 -1.02 -16.52
CA PRO A 109 23.05 -0.70 -17.90
C PRO A 109 21.58 -1.00 -18.21
N ALA A 110 20.82 -1.63 -17.31
CA ALA A 110 19.43 -1.94 -17.56
C ALA A 110 18.62 -0.69 -17.90
N LYS A 111 17.71 -0.86 -18.87
CA LYS A 111 16.78 0.19 -19.25
C LYS A 111 15.87 0.50 -18.07
N ALA A 112 15.97 1.71 -17.54
CA ALA A 112 15.19 2.17 -16.39
C ALA A 112 13.73 2.45 -16.77
N GLN A 113 12.95 1.39 -17.00
CA GLN A 113 11.52 1.45 -17.32
C GLN A 113 10.69 0.76 -16.26
N LEU A 114 9.63 1.42 -15.81
CA LEU A 114 8.63 0.84 -14.92
C LEU A 114 7.26 0.89 -15.61
N ILE A 115 6.28 0.25 -15.00
CA ILE A 115 4.88 0.36 -15.39
C ILE A 115 4.06 0.85 -14.20
N GLN A 116 3.20 1.84 -14.44
CA GLN A 116 2.30 2.39 -13.43
C GLN A 116 1.46 1.25 -12.83
N ASN A 117 1.32 1.18 -11.52
CA ASN A 117 0.57 0.14 -10.80
C ASN A 117 0.96 -1.31 -11.18
N GLY A 118 2.18 -1.54 -11.63
CA GLY A 118 2.72 -2.88 -11.85
C GLY A 118 4.13 -3.02 -11.30
N TRP A 119 4.48 -4.26 -10.99
CA TRP A 119 5.80 -4.61 -10.51
C TRP A 119 6.75 -4.86 -11.68
N THR A 120 7.96 -4.32 -11.59
CA THR A 120 9.06 -4.59 -12.52
C THR A 120 10.25 -5.14 -11.74
N SER A 121 10.85 -6.23 -12.23
CA SER A 121 12.01 -6.84 -11.58
C SER A 121 13.29 -6.55 -12.39
N PHE A 122 14.37 -6.25 -11.68
CA PHE A 122 15.70 -6.02 -12.24
C PHE A 122 16.73 -6.88 -11.53
N LEU A 123 17.86 -7.13 -12.18
CA LEU A 123 19.01 -7.70 -11.52
C LEU A 123 19.81 -6.63 -10.76
N VAL A 124 20.54 -7.08 -9.76
CA VAL A 124 21.57 -6.33 -9.04
C VAL A 124 22.82 -7.18 -9.05
N LYS A 125 23.90 -6.70 -9.68
CA LYS A 125 25.19 -7.38 -9.67
C LYS A 125 25.87 -7.09 -8.36
N VAL A 126 26.29 -8.12 -7.62
CA VAL A 126 26.96 -7.98 -6.33
C VAL A 126 28.37 -8.52 -6.43
N LYS A 127 29.36 -7.64 -6.40
CA LYS A 127 30.77 -7.99 -6.22
C LYS A 127 31.06 -8.00 -4.72
N ASN A 128 31.30 -9.18 -4.17
CA ASN A 128 31.44 -9.37 -2.72
C ASN A 128 32.89 -9.74 -2.39
N ASP A 129 33.76 -8.72 -2.28
CA ASP A 129 35.16 -8.93 -1.90
C ASP A 129 35.30 -9.21 -0.38
N ALA A 130 34.26 -8.95 0.43
CA ALA A 130 34.20 -9.33 1.85
C ALA A 130 33.93 -10.82 2.10
N GLY A 131 33.31 -11.52 1.14
CA GLY A 131 32.81 -12.88 1.36
C GLY A 131 31.67 -12.97 2.39
N GLY A 132 30.99 -11.85 2.67
CA GLY A 132 29.93 -11.78 3.67
C GLY A 132 28.64 -12.46 3.22
N THR A 133 27.87 -12.99 4.17
CA THR A 133 26.61 -13.72 3.92
C THR A 133 25.38 -12.99 4.47
N ALA A 134 25.49 -11.68 4.71
CA ALA A 134 24.39 -10.87 5.19
C ALA A 134 23.29 -10.74 4.10
N GLU A 135 22.08 -10.38 4.52
CA GLU A 135 20.99 -10.03 3.59
C GLU A 135 21.32 -8.70 2.92
N LEU A 136 21.33 -8.70 1.58
CA LEU A 136 21.34 -7.46 0.80
C LEU A 136 19.98 -6.79 0.93
N LYS A 137 19.97 -5.54 1.35
CA LYS A 137 18.75 -4.73 1.51
C LYS A 137 18.76 -3.59 0.52
N VAL A 138 17.62 -3.33 -0.09
CA VAL A 138 17.37 -2.13 -0.89
C VAL A 138 16.81 -1.02 -0.01
N GLU A 139 17.24 0.21 -0.23
CA GLU A 139 16.72 1.39 0.44
C GLU A 139 16.48 2.52 -0.56
N SER A 140 15.46 3.33 -0.32
CA SER A 140 15.19 4.52 -1.10
C SER A 140 14.38 5.51 -0.26
N PRO A 141 14.73 6.80 -0.23
CA PRO A 141 13.84 7.81 0.35
C PRO A 141 12.48 7.87 -0.38
N ASN A 142 12.44 7.46 -1.65
CA ASN A 142 11.21 7.39 -2.43
C ASN A 142 10.34 6.18 -2.05
N ALA A 143 10.88 5.20 -1.33
CA ALA A 143 10.16 4.00 -0.90
C ALA A 143 9.63 4.07 0.55
N LEU A 144 9.89 5.18 1.26
CA LEU A 144 9.40 5.36 2.62
C LEU A 144 7.86 5.27 2.69
N PRO A 145 7.29 4.90 3.86
CA PRO A 145 5.84 4.86 4.03
C PRO A 145 5.18 6.21 3.71
N ARG A 146 4.04 6.18 2.99
CA ARG A 146 3.26 7.40 2.67
C ARG A 146 2.36 7.84 3.83
N THR A 147 2.18 6.98 4.81
CA THR A 147 1.30 7.17 5.96
C THR A 147 2.05 6.88 7.24
N HIS A 148 1.66 7.55 8.32
CA HIS A 148 2.06 7.17 9.67
C HIS A 148 0.88 6.49 10.36
N VAL A 149 1.10 5.30 10.91
CA VAL A 149 0.04 4.59 11.65
C VAL A 149 -0.37 5.39 12.88
N ASN A 150 -1.65 5.31 13.23
CA ASN A 150 -2.23 6.07 14.34
C ASN A 150 -1.44 5.91 15.67
N SER A 151 -1.16 7.04 16.32
CA SER A 151 -0.58 7.16 17.67
C SER A 151 -1.57 6.94 18.83
N TYR A 152 -2.87 6.87 18.55
CA TYR A 152 -3.99 7.00 19.49
C TYR A 152 -4.07 8.34 20.22
N ALA A 153 -3.26 9.32 19.81
CA ALA A 153 -3.30 10.67 20.36
C ALA A 153 -4.48 11.46 19.77
N SER A 154 -5.00 12.42 20.55
CA SER A 154 -6.09 13.29 20.11
C SER A 154 -5.72 14.25 18.98
N ARG A 155 -4.43 14.37 18.69
CA ARG A 155 -3.83 15.14 17.59
C ARG A 155 -2.66 14.35 17.02
N VAL A 156 -2.38 14.54 15.74
CA VAL A 156 -1.15 14.03 15.13
C VAL A 156 0.09 14.52 15.92
N LEU A 157 1.01 13.59 16.22
CA LEU A 157 2.28 13.92 16.85
C LEU A 157 3.19 14.66 15.88
N LYS A 158 4.02 15.58 16.36
CA LYS A 158 4.87 16.42 15.49
C LYS A 158 5.82 15.58 14.64
N GLU A 159 6.35 14.51 15.21
CA GLU A 159 7.23 13.53 14.60
C GLU A 159 6.52 12.63 13.56
N HIS A 160 5.18 12.55 13.58
CA HIS A 160 4.40 11.75 12.64
C HIS A 160 4.00 12.54 11.39
N ILE A 161 4.17 13.87 11.38
CA ILE A 161 3.73 14.72 10.28
C ILE A 161 4.45 14.34 8.99
N ILE A 162 3.67 13.97 7.98
CA ILE A 162 4.11 13.73 6.61
C ILE A 162 3.42 14.79 5.75
N THR A 163 4.22 15.67 5.16
CA THR A 163 3.71 16.72 4.29
C THR A 163 3.21 16.17 2.96
N LYS A 164 2.33 16.90 2.27
CA LYS A 164 1.89 16.53 0.91
C LYS A 164 3.07 16.31 -0.05
N GLY A 165 4.10 17.17 0.01
CA GLY A 165 5.30 17.02 -0.81
C GLY A 165 6.09 15.75 -0.48
N GLU A 166 6.14 15.34 0.78
CA GLU A 166 6.74 14.05 1.13
C GLU A 166 5.90 12.87 0.63
N VAL A 167 4.57 12.93 0.73
CA VAL A 167 3.68 11.89 0.19
C VAL A 167 3.85 11.72 -1.32
N GLU A 168 4.03 12.82 -2.06
CA GLU A 168 4.31 12.84 -3.50
C GLU A 168 5.71 12.28 -3.81
N ASN A 169 6.72 12.55 -2.97
CA ASN A 169 8.08 12.03 -3.17
C ASN A 169 8.26 10.56 -2.75
N ARG A 170 7.32 9.99 -1.98
CA ARG A 170 7.30 8.60 -1.49
C ARG A 170 6.50 7.65 -2.41
N PHE A 171 6.70 7.80 -3.72
CA PHE A 171 5.92 7.14 -4.79
C PHE A 171 6.35 5.70 -5.13
N LEU A 172 7.46 5.22 -4.57
CA LEU A 172 8.06 3.92 -4.89
C LEU A 172 7.71 2.88 -3.83
N GLU A 173 7.69 1.61 -4.22
CA GLU A 173 7.86 0.46 -3.34
C GLU A 173 9.05 -0.35 -3.88
N ALA A 174 9.95 -0.80 -3.00
CA ALA A 174 11.20 -1.45 -3.40
C ALA A 174 11.54 -2.61 -2.47
N HIS A 175 11.74 -3.80 -3.04
CA HIS A 175 12.07 -5.00 -2.27
C HIS A 175 13.11 -5.86 -2.96
N MET A 176 13.95 -6.52 -2.17
CA MET A 176 14.76 -7.63 -2.65
C MET A 176 13.89 -8.88 -2.69
N TYR A 177 13.88 -9.58 -3.83
CA TYR A 177 13.19 -10.86 -3.93
C TYR A 177 14.02 -11.96 -3.25
N THR A 178 13.45 -12.54 -2.21
CA THR A 178 14.10 -13.56 -1.37
C THR A 178 13.34 -14.90 -1.38
N GLY A 179 12.38 -15.05 -2.29
CA GLY A 179 11.61 -16.28 -2.50
C GLY A 179 12.39 -17.34 -3.26
N LYS A 180 11.90 -18.59 -3.21
CA LYS A 180 12.46 -19.71 -4.00
C LYS A 180 12.35 -19.39 -5.50
N PRO A 181 13.35 -19.75 -6.34
CA PRO A 181 14.54 -20.57 -6.03
C PRO A 181 15.74 -19.79 -5.47
N LEU A 182 15.61 -18.48 -5.21
CA LEU A 182 16.69 -17.68 -4.63
C LEU A 182 16.76 -17.83 -3.10
N GLN A 183 17.80 -17.25 -2.52
CA GLN A 183 18.05 -17.26 -1.08
C GLN A 183 17.96 -15.84 -0.52
N LYS A 184 17.60 -15.74 0.76
CA LYS A 184 17.51 -14.46 1.47
C LYS A 184 18.86 -13.79 1.68
N ASN A 185 19.86 -14.60 1.99
CA ASN A 185 21.20 -14.16 2.35
C ASN A 185 22.14 -14.25 1.15
N LEU A 186 23.13 -13.36 1.09
CA LEU A 186 24.23 -13.51 0.16
C LEU A 186 24.95 -14.84 0.41
N THR A 187 25.49 -15.43 -0.65
CA THR A 187 26.18 -16.73 -0.60
C THR A 187 27.62 -16.61 -0.08
N GLY A 188 28.19 -15.40 -0.08
CA GLY A 188 29.61 -15.16 0.20
C GLY A 188 30.51 -15.40 -1.01
N PHE A 189 29.95 -15.72 -2.18
CA PHE A 189 30.73 -15.82 -3.41
C PHE A 189 31.17 -14.44 -3.90
N LYS A 190 32.35 -14.40 -4.54
CA LYS A 190 32.95 -13.16 -5.05
C LYS A 190 32.04 -12.40 -6.02
N LEU A 191 31.23 -13.12 -6.79
CA LEU A 191 30.20 -12.56 -7.65
C LEU A 191 28.91 -13.33 -7.45
N GLU A 192 27.84 -12.59 -7.23
CA GLU A 192 26.48 -13.12 -7.25
C GLU A 192 25.49 -12.07 -7.76
N TYR A 193 24.35 -12.50 -8.29
CA TYR A 193 23.27 -11.61 -8.74
C TYR A 193 22.04 -11.78 -7.87
N ALA A 194 21.44 -10.66 -7.48
CA ALA A 194 20.18 -10.61 -6.74
C ALA A 194 19.08 -9.99 -7.61
N VAL A 195 17.82 -10.15 -7.20
CA VAL A 195 16.66 -9.55 -7.88
C VAL A 195 16.07 -8.46 -7.00
N VAL A 196 15.96 -7.26 -7.54
CA VAL A 196 15.22 -6.15 -6.92
C VAL A 196 13.92 -5.93 -7.67
N GLN A 197 12.83 -5.76 -6.92
CA GLN A 197 11.49 -5.51 -7.45
C GLN A 197 11.05 -4.10 -7.09
N LEU A 198 10.59 -3.37 -8.09
CA LEU A 198 10.14 -1.99 -7.97
C LEU A 198 8.67 -1.90 -8.40
N TYR A 199 7.86 -1.17 -7.63
CA TYR A 199 6.49 -0.81 -7.96
C TYR A 199 6.28 0.69 -7.76
N THR A 200 5.39 1.28 -8.55
CA THR A 200 4.97 2.68 -8.33
C THR A 200 3.55 2.91 -8.81
N SER A 201 2.78 3.77 -8.14
CA SER A 201 1.47 4.25 -8.62
C SER A 201 1.58 5.45 -9.58
N ASP A 202 2.77 6.03 -9.71
CA ASP A 202 3.05 7.19 -10.54
C ASP A 202 3.22 6.81 -12.02
N ARG A 203 3.36 7.82 -12.88
CA ARG A 203 3.60 7.71 -14.32
C ARG A 203 4.60 8.77 -14.78
N ASP A 204 4.99 8.67 -16.05
CA ASP A 204 5.94 9.58 -16.71
C ASP A 204 7.35 9.45 -16.11
N GLN A 205 8.18 10.49 -16.24
CA GLN A 205 9.54 10.45 -15.72
C GLN A 205 9.58 10.73 -14.21
N ARG A 206 10.30 9.89 -13.47
CA ARG A 206 10.60 10.09 -12.03
C ARG A 206 12.03 9.70 -11.73
N GLN A 207 12.73 10.54 -10.97
CA GLN A 207 14.05 10.19 -10.47
C GLN A 207 13.92 9.43 -9.16
N VAL A 208 14.54 8.26 -9.09
CA VAL A 208 14.64 7.44 -7.88
C VAL A 208 16.06 7.50 -7.37
N LYS A 209 16.22 7.76 -6.07
CA LYS A 209 17.48 7.52 -5.36
C LYS A 209 17.45 6.08 -4.83
N LEU A 210 18.23 5.19 -5.40
CA LEU A 210 18.27 3.77 -5.05
C LEU A 210 19.57 3.45 -4.35
N GLY A 211 19.49 2.84 -3.17
CA GLY A 211 20.64 2.42 -2.38
C GLY A 211 20.57 0.95 -1.97
N PHE A 212 21.72 0.43 -1.56
CA PHE A 212 21.85 -0.92 -1.03
C PHE A 212 22.73 -0.94 0.21
N ASN A 213 22.44 -1.86 1.14
CA ASN A 213 23.24 -2.09 2.34
C ASN A 213 23.21 -3.58 2.74
N VAL A 214 24.17 -4.00 3.57
CA VAL A 214 24.25 -5.39 4.10
C VAL A 214 24.22 -5.42 5.63
N GLY A 215 23.57 -4.42 6.25
CA GLY A 215 23.51 -4.25 7.71
C GLY A 215 23.82 -2.82 8.16
N GLN A 216 23.61 -2.53 9.45
CA GLN A 216 23.93 -1.20 10.00
C GLN A 216 25.42 -0.90 9.93
N GLY A 217 25.78 0.34 9.60
CA GLY A 217 27.18 0.80 9.50
C GLY A 217 27.92 0.37 8.23
N THR A 218 27.26 -0.31 7.29
CA THR A 218 27.85 -0.78 6.02
C THR A 218 27.90 0.29 4.92
N GLN A 219 27.45 1.51 5.23
CA GLN A 219 27.46 2.64 4.32
C GLN A 219 28.91 3.11 4.11
N ASP A 220 29.34 3.20 2.85
CA ASP A 220 30.60 3.86 2.54
C ASP A 220 30.49 5.38 2.83
N VAL A 221 31.62 5.99 3.18
CA VAL A 221 31.68 7.41 3.56
C VAL A 221 31.30 8.27 2.35
N GLY A 222 30.40 9.24 2.55
CA GLY A 222 30.02 10.22 1.51
C GLY A 222 28.91 9.79 0.55
N PHE A 223 27.90 9.03 1.01
CA PHE A 223 26.69 8.66 0.25
C PHE A 223 26.91 7.78 -0.98
N ARG A 224 28.05 7.09 -1.06
CA ARG A 224 28.43 6.24 -2.19
C ARG A 224 27.63 4.94 -2.30
N ASN A 225 26.81 4.62 -1.31
CA ASN A 225 25.93 3.46 -1.32
C ASN A 225 24.61 3.73 -2.06
N THR A 226 24.47 4.86 -2.75
CA THR A 226 23.26 5.25 -3.48
C THR A 226 23.58 5.74 -4.88
N THR A 227 22.65 5.53 -5.82
CA THR A 227 22.70 6.06 -7.18
C THR A 227 21.37 6.69 -7.56
N HIS A 228 21.40 7.66 -8.48
CA HIS A 228 20.21 8.35 -8.98
C HIS A 228 19.86 7.82 -10.37
N ILE A 229 18.64 7.31 -10.52
CA ILE A 229 18.17 6.70 -11.76
C ILE A 229 16.88 7.40 -12.18
N LEU A 230 16.89 8.01 -13.37
CA LEU A 230 15.69 8.52 -14.00
C LEU A 230 14.93 7.36 -14.66
N PHE A 231 13.78 7.01 -14.11
CA PHE A 231 12.89 6.00 -14.67
C PHE A 231 11.87 6.63 -15.61
N ASP A 232 11.58 5.93 -16.71
CA ASP A 232 10.47 6.18 -17.63
C ASP A 232 9.32 5.22 -17.27
N ILE A 233 8.29 5.75 -16.58
CA ILE A 233 7.16 4.95 -16.09
C ILE A 233 6.05 4.96 -17.13
N LYS A 234 5.78 3.80 -17.73
CA LYS A 234 4.73 3.62 -18.73
C LYS A 234 3.34 3.64 -18.09
N PRO A 235 2.36 4.28 -18.73
CA PRO A 235 1.00 4.29 -18.24
C PRO A 235 0.42 2.88 -18.22
N SER A 236 -0.43 2.63 -17.23
CA SER A 236 -1.22 1.41 -17.15
C SER A 236 -2.50 1.51 -17.98
N VAL A 237 -3.21 0.39 -18.11
CA VAL A 237 -4.52 0.36 -18.76
C VAL A 237 -5.59 0.83 -17.77
N LYS A 238 -6.44 1.75 -18.20
CA LYS A 238 -7.63 2.17 -17.45
C LYS A 238 -8.72 1.09 -17.56
N VAL A 239 -8.91 0.31 -16.50
CA VAL A 239 -9.91 -0.76 -16.43
C VAL A 239 -11.20 -0.22 -15.82
N LYS A 240 -12.17 0.12 -16.67
CA LYS A 240 -13.49 0.60 -16.24
C LYS A 240 -14.37 -0.56 -15.78
N LEU A 241 -15.02 -0.41 -14.64
CA LEU A 241 -15.86 -1.42 -14.02
C LEU A 241 -17.32 -1.00 -14.17
N ARG A 242 -18.11 -1.77 -14.91
CA ARG A 242 -19.57 -1.60 -14.95
C ARG A 242 -20.19 -2.51 -13.91
N VAL A 243 -20.85 -1.93 -12.92
CA VAL A 243 -21.33 -2.64 -11.73
C VAL A 243 -22.85 -2.50 -11.66
N LYS A 244 -23.54 -3.64 -11.70
CA LYS A 244 -25.00 -3.67 -11.60
C LYS A 244 -25.44 -4.48 -10.41
N ASP A 245 -26.42 -3.98 -9.67
CA ASP A 245 -27.15 -4.73 -8.66
C ASP A 245 -28.14 -5.73 -9.31
N VAL A 246 -28.80 -6.54 -8.49
CA VAL A 246 -29.76 -7.58 -8.91
C VAL A 246 -30.98 -7.04 -9.66
N ASP A 247 -31.31 -5.76 -9.49
CA ASP A 247 -32.38 -5.05 -10.21
C ASP A 247 -31.89 -4.33 -11.47
N GLY A 248 -30.61 -4.51 -11.82
CA GLY A 248 -29.96 -3.90 -12.98
C GLY A 248 -29.51 -2.45 -12.75
N THR A 249 -29.75 -1.87 -11.56
CA THR A 249 -29.33 -0.50 -11.25
C THR A 249 -27.81 -0.41 -11.01
N PRO A 250 -27.18 0.73 -11.30
CA PRO A 250 -25.79 1.01 -10.93
C PRO A 250 -25.56 0.84 -9.42
N ALA A 251 -24.45 0.21 -9.04
CA ALA A 251 -24.12 0.00 -7.63
C ALA A 251 -22.63 0.16 -7.34
N MET A 252 -22.31 0.35 -6.05
CA MET A 252 -20.96 0.20 -5.54
C MET A 252 -20.70 -1.27 -5.16
N ALA A 253 -19.47 -1.72 -5.37
CA ALA A 253 -19.05 -3.06 -4.97
C ALA A 253 -17.62 -3.05 -4.42
N ALA A 254 -17.34 -4.01 -3.54
CA ALA A 254 -16.01 -4.36 -3.08
C ALA A 254 -15.30 -5.24 -4.12
N PHE A 255 -14.05 -4.90 -4.47
CA PHE A 255 -13.21 -5.65 -5.40
C PHE A 255 -11.88 -6.02 -4.75
N THR A 256 -11.55 -7.31 -4.70
CA THR A 256 -10.20 -7.80 -4.44
C THR A 256 -9.56 -8.22 -5.76
N ILE A 257 -8.42 -7.63 -6.10
CA ILE A 257 -7.74 -7.84 -7.38
C ILE A 257 -6.32 -8.36 -7.11
N THR A 258 -5.96 -9.49 -7.71
CA THR A 258 -4.62 -10.12 -7.57
C THR A 258 -4.12 -10.69 -8.90
N ASP A 259 -2.80 -10.90 -9.05
CA ASP A 259 -2.17 -11.38 -10.30
C ASP A 259 -1.44 -12.74 -10.16
N SER A 260 -1.77 -13.52 -9.13
CA SER A 260 -1.20 -14.86 -8.81
C SER A 260 0.31 -14.93 -8.52
N ILE A 261 1.05 -13.82 -8.62
CA ILE A 261 2.51 -13.80 -8.41
C ILE A 261 2.80 -13.34 -6.98
N GLN A 262 3.52 -14.18 -6.22
CA GLN A 262 3.96 -13.85 -4.86
C GLN A 262 5.31 -13.15 -4.91
N ARG A 263 5.29 -11.81 -4.81
CA ARG A 263 6.50 -10.96 -4.85
C ARG A 263 7.09 -10.70 -3.48
N MET A 264 6.22 -10.55 -2.48
CA MET A 264 6.62 -10.26 -1.11
C MET A 264 5.83 -11.14 -0.14
N SER A 265 6.38 -11.31 1.06
CA SER A 265 5.62 -11.87 2.17
C SER A 265 4.58 -10.87 2.67
N GLY A 266 3.48 -11.39 3.23
CA GLY A 266 2.41 -10.56 3.79
C GLY A 266 1.08 -10.72 3.06
N LYS A 267 -0.02 -10.58 3.82
CA LYS A 267 -1.38 -10.86 3.36
C LYS A 267 -1.89 -9.87 2.30
N LEU A 268 -1.21 -8.74 2.13
CA LEU A 268 -1.60 -7.61 1.27
C LEU A 268 -0.68 -7.42 0.06
N ALA A 269 0.42 -8.17 -0.04
CA ALA A 269 1.49 -7.94 -1.01
C ALA A 269 1.10 -8.17 -2.48
N ALA A 270 0.04 -8.94 -2.72
CA ALA A 270 -0.43 -9.28 -4.08
C ALA A 270 -1.69 -8.50 -4.50
N MET A 271 -2.13 -7.53 -3.69
CA MET A 271 -3.37 -6.79 -3.92
C MET A 271 -3.12 -5.59 -4.84
N TYR A 272 -4.11 -5.27 -5.68
CA TYR A 272 -4.09 -4.12 -6.57
C TYR A 272 -5.28 -3.17 -6.33
N PRO A 273 -5.08 -1.84 -6.35
CA PRO A 273 -3.79 -1.14 -6.24
C PRO A 273 -3.02 -1.56 -4.99
N LEU A 274 -1.69 -1.43 -5.00
CA LEU A 274 -0.85 -1.90 -3.90
C LEU A 274 -1.20 -1.18 -2.58
N PRO A 275 -1.58 -1.90 -1.50
CA PRO A 275 -2.09 -1.26 -0.30
C PRO A 275 -1.11 -0.30 0.37
N SER A 276 0.18 -0.60 0.42
CA SER A 276 1.21 0.29 0.99
C SER A 276 1.34 1.64 0.27
N ARG A 277 0.78 1.76 -0.94
CA ARG A 277 0.78 2.98 -1.73
C ARG A 277 -0.58 3.68 -1.75
N ARG A 278 -1.61 3.18 -1.05
CA ARG A 278 -2.93 3.84 -0.98
C ARG A 278 -2.91 4.95 0.07
N VAL A 279 -3.43 6.11 -0.29
CA VAL A 279 -3.65 7.22 0.64
C VAL A 279 -4.97 7.87 0.28
N ALA A 280 -6.01 7.57 1.05
CA ALA A 280 -7.40 7.94 0.77
C ALA A 280 -7.59 9.43 0.41
N ASP A 281 -6.78 10.32 0.99
CA ASP A 281 -6.84 11.75 0.76
C ASP A 281 -6.22 12.24 -0.57
N PHE A 282 -5.38 11.41 -1.21
CA PHE A 282 -4.72 11.72 -2.48
C PHE A 282 -5.14 10.81 -3.63
N ASP A 283 -5.82 9.70 -3.35
CA ASP A 283 -6.30 8.78 -4.36
C ASP A 283 -7.55 9.36 -5.05
N GLU A 284 -7.70 9.15 -6.37
CA GLU A 284 -8.90 9.56 -7.12
C GLU A 284 -10.17 8.92 -6.54
N TYR A 285 -10.04 7.66 -6.13
CA TYR A 285 -11.03 6.89 -5.40
C TYR A 285 -10.41 6.49 -4.06
N PRO A 286 -10.90 7.01 -2.92
CA PRO A 286 -10.31 6.74 -1.62
C PRO A 286 -10.25 5.24 -1.30
N ASP A 287 -9.03 4.69 -1.23
CA ASP A 287 -8.77 3.29 -0.90
C ASP A 287 -7.94 3.19 0.38
N PHE A 288 -8.15 2.15 1.18
CA PHE A 288 -7.48 2.02 2.48
C PHE A 288 -6.30 1.07 2.41
N PHE A 289 -5.18 1.48 3.00
CA PHE A 289 -3.91 0.75 2.97
C PHE A 289 -3.96 -0.57 3.75
N PHE A 290 -4.89 -0.72 4.69
CA PHE A 290 -5.06 -1.93 5.50
C PHE A 290 -6.12 -2.90 4.95
N GLN A 291 -6.92 -2.47 3.96
CA GLN A 291 -7.96 -3.31 3.36
C GLN A 291 -7.42 -4.11 2.19
N LYS A 292 -7.93 -5.33 2.01
CA LYS A 292 -7.61 -6.15 0.83
C LYS A 292 -8.33 -5.61 -0.41
N HIS A 293 -9.62 -5.37 -0.26
CA HIS A 293 -10.47 -4.87 -1.32
C HIS A 293 -10.38 -3.35 -1.46
N ILE A 294 -10.91 -2.88 -2.58
CA ILE A 294 -11.21 -1.49 -2.89
C ILE A 294 -12.69 -1.35 -3.22
N TYR A 295 -13.26 -0.16 -3.09
CA TYR A 295 -14.65 0.10 -3.45
C TYR A 295 -14.76 0.89 -4.75
N ARG A 296 -15.56 0.40 -5.69
CA ARG A 296 -15.81 1.06 -6.95
C ARG A 296 -17.30 1.10 -7.26
N ASN A 297 -17.78 2.27 -7.64
CA ASN A 297 -19.10 2.52 -8.20
C ASN A 297 -19.12 2.16 -9.69
N ASP A 298 -20.31 1.99 -10.25
CA ASP A 298 -20.52 1.80 -11.68
C ASP A 298 -19.84 2.92 -12.51
N GLY A 299 -19.01 2.52 -13.46
CA GLY A 299 -18.27 3.41 -14.35
C GLY A 299 -16.92 3.89 -13.82
N GLU A 300 -16.62 3.68 -12.53
CA GLU A 300 -15.31 3.95 -11.97
C GLU A 300 -14.28 2.91 -12.44
N HIS A 301 -13.00 3.15 -12.11
CA HIS A 301 -11.91 2.40 -12.70
C HIS A 301 -10.79 2.05 -11.73
N VAL A 302 -9.94 1.13 -12.18
CA VAL A 302 -8.65 0.83 -11.60
C VAL A 302 -7.60 0.86 -12.71
N MET A 303 -6.40 1.31 -12.40
CA MET A 303 -5.27 1.28 -13.32
C MET A 303 -4.50 -0.02 -13.10
N LEU A 304 -4.42 -0.86 -14.14
CA LEU A 304 -3.71 -2.15 -14.07
C LEU A 304 -2.75 -2.29 -15.24
N ALA A 305 -1.58 -2.85 -14.95
CA ALA A 305 -0.64 -3.24 -15.98
C ALA A 305 -1.26 -4.34 -16.85
N PRO A 306 -0.85 -4.49 -18.12
CA PRO A 306 -1.23 -5.64 -18.91
C PRO A 306 -0.85 -6.95 -18.22
N GLY A 307 -1.74 -7.93 -18.23
CA GLY A 307 -1.55 -9.18 -17.49
C GLY A 307 -2.85 -9.85 -17.09
N LYS A 308 -2.73 -11.00 -16.42
CA LYS A 308 -3.87 -11.81 -16.00
C LYS A 308 -4.16 -11.59 -14.52
N TYR A 309 -5.39 -11.22 -14.21
CA TYR A 309 -5.82 -10.89 -12.85
C TYR A 309 -7.05 -11.70 -12.43
N LEU A 310 -7.10 -12.06 -11.15
CA LEU A 310 -8.30 -12.55 -10.48
C LEU A 310 -9.01 -11.38 -9.82
N PHE A 311 -10.25 -11.15 -10.22
CA PHE A 311 -11.19 -10.24 -9.56
C PHE A 311 -12.13 -11.07 -8.69
N ILE A 312 -12.16 -10.78 -7.39
CA ILE A 312 -13.21 -11.24 -6.48
C ILE A 312 -14.07 -10.03 -6.13
N TYR A 313 -15.38 -10.11 -6.33
CA TYR A 313 -16.28 -8.98 -6.13
C TYR A 313 -17.56 -9.36 -5.38
N THR A 314 -18.03 -8.47 -4.51
CA THR A 314 -19.22 -8.62 -3.68
C THR A 314 -19.76 -7.25 -3.25
N ARG A 315 -20.87 -7.21 -2.49
CA ARG A 315 -21.41 -5.99 -1.89
C ARG A 315 -21.98 -6.26 -0.49
N GLY A 316 -21.14 -6.53 0.50
CA GLY A 316 -21.62 -6.84 1.86
C GLY A 316 -22.12 -8.25 2.09
N PRO A 317 -22.62 -8.54 3.31
CA PRO A 317 -22.95 -9.89 3.76
C PRO A 317 -24.18 -10.51 3.08
N GLU A 318 -25.05 -9.70 2.50
CA GLU A 318 -26.25 -10.16 1.76
C GLU A 318 -25.94 -10.65 0.33
N TYR A 319 -24.68 -10.58 -0.09
CA TYR A 319 -24.24 -10.90 -1.45
C TYR A 319 -23.24 -12.05 -1.47
N ILE A 320 -23.32 -12.83 -2.54
CA ILE A 320 -22.42 -13.95 -2.78
C ILE A 320 -21.16 -13.40 -3.45
N PRO A 321 -19.95 -13.61 -2.87
CA PRO A 321 -18.70 -13.27 -3.54
C PRO A 321 -18.53 -14.05 -4.84
N GLN A 322 -18.24 -13.34 -5.92
CA GLN A 322 -18.04 -13.91 -7.24
C GLN A 322 -16.61 -13.74 -7.70
N LYS A 323 -16.13 -14.64 -8.56
CA LYS A 323 -14.76 -14.65 -9.08
C LYS A 323 -14.76 -14.52 -10.59
N LYS A 324 -13.86 -13.71 -11.13
CA LYS A 324 -13.66 -13.54 -12.58
C LYS A 324 -12.17 -13.41 -12.87
N ILE A 325 -11.66 -14.23 -13.78
CA ILE A 325 -10.29 -14.10 -14.28
C ILE A 325 -10.37 -13.23 -15.53
N ILE A 326 -9.57 -12.16 -15.56
CA ILE A 326 -9.57 -11.16 -16.61
C ILE A 326 -8.15 -10.96 -17.11
N GLU A 327 -7.98 -10.94 -18.43
CA GLU A 327 -6.74 -10.57 -19.08
C GLU A 327 -6.82 -9.11 -19.53
N ILE A 328 -5.90 -8.30 -19.01
CA ILE A 328 -5.74 -6.89 -19.38
C ILE A 328 -4.81 -6.83 -20.59
N PRO A 329 -5.27 -6.36 -21.76
CA PRO A 329 -4.50 -6.39 -22.99
C PRO A 329 -3.37 -5.36 -23.00
N THR A 330 -2.36 -5.62 -23.84
CA THR A 330 -1.28 -4.68 -24.12
C THR A 330 -1.69 -3.65 -25.18
N GLY A 331 -1.07 -2.46 -25.16
CA GLY A 331 -1.19 -1.48 -26.26
C GLY A 331 -2.52 -0.73 -26.34
N VAL A 332 -3.34 -0.75 -25.29
CA VAL A 332 -4.60 0.02 -25.22
C VAL A 332 -4.63 0.91 -23.97
N ASP A 333 -5.26 2.08 -24.09
CA ASP A 333 -5.36 3.02 -22.97
C ASP A 333 -6.47 2.65 -21.97
N SER A 334 -7.53 1.98 -22.44
CA SER A 334 -8.65 1.59 -21.59
C SER A 334 -9.40 0.36 -22.08
N VAL A 335 -9.98 -0.37 -21.14
CA VAL A 335 -10.89 -1.50 -21.37
C VAL A 335 -12.05 -1.44 -20.37
N THR A 336 -13.18 -2.07 -20.69
CA THR A 336 -14.37 -2.08 -19.83
C THR A 336 -14.82 -3.50 -19.56
N PHE A 337 -15.12 -3.82 -18.30
CA PHE A 337 -15.67 -5.12 -17.90
C PHE A 337 -16.94 -4.95 -17.07
N SER A 338 -17.91 -5.84 -17.29
CA SER A 338 -19.16 -5.89 -16.52
C SER A 338 -19.08 -6.87 -15.36
N PHE A 339 -19.71 -6.48 -14.25
CA PHE A 339 -19.83 -7.20 -12.99
C PHE A 339 -21.28 -7.09 -12.49
N GLU A 340 -21.98 -8.22 -12.47
CA GLU A 340 -23.36 -8.30 -12.01
C GLU A 340 -23.39 -8.93 -10.62
N LEU A 341 -23.89 -8.19 -9.63
CA LEU A 341 -23.95 -8.65 -8.26
C LEU A 341 -25.01 -9.74 -8.08
N LYS A 342 -24.77 -10.67 -7.15
CA LYS A 342 -25.70 -11.75 -6.78
C LYS A 342 -26.04 -11.64 -5.31
N ARG A 343 -27.25 -11.15 -5.03
CA ARG A 343 -27.81 -11.09 -3.68
C ARG A 343 -28.47 -12.42 -3.34
N TRP A 344 -28.20 -12.97 -2.15
CA TRP A 344 -28.81 -14.23 -1.69
C TRP A 344 -29.99 -14.01 -0.73
N ILE A 345 -30.05 -12.86 -0.07
CA ILE A 345 -31.16 -12.44 0.79
C ILE A 345 -31.30 -10.93 0.75
N ASN A 346 -32.50 -10.39 0.92
CA ASN A 346 -32.72 -8.96 1.12
C ASN A 346 -33.46 -8.76 2.43
N MET A 347 -32.73 -8.51 3.51
CA MET A 347 -33.32 -8.41 4.85
C MET A 347 -34.21 -7.16 4.97
N ALA A 348 -33.88 -6.09 4.25
CA ALA A 348 -34.66 -4.84 4.25
C ALA A 348 -36.09 -5.06 3.73
N LYS A 349 -36.29 -5.97 2.76
CA LYS A 349 -37.63 -6.38 2.31
C LYS A 349 -38.44 -7.12 3.38
N LEU A 350 -37.78 -7.66 4.40
CA LEU A 350 -38.38 -8.32 5.55
C LEU A 350 -38.51 -7.38 6.77
N GLY A 351 -38.18 -6.09 6.62
CA GLY A 351 -38.22 -5.10 7.70
C GLY A 351 -36.97 -5.07 8.59
N TRP A 352 -35.91 -5.77 8.21
CA TRP A 352 -34.63 -5.81 8.93
C TRP A 352 -33.57 -5.01 8.18
N PHE A 353 -32.98 -4.02 8.83
CA PHE A 353 -32.01 -3.12 8.20
C PHE A 353 -30.59 -3.44 8.66
N SER A 354 -29.65 -3.57 7.72
CA SER A 354 -28.23 -3.75 8.03
C SER A 354 -27.68 -2.47 8.67
N GLY A 355 -26.98 -2.60 9.79
CA GLY A 355 -26.46 -1.46 10.52
C GLY A 355 -25.10 -1.75 11.12
N ASP A 356 -24.16 -0.82 10.94
CA ASP A 356 -22.95 -0.75 11.74
C ASP A 356 -22.99 0.53 12.57
N HIS A 357 -23.08 0.37 13.89
CA HIS A 357 -23.23 1.49 14.82
C HIS A 357 -21.91 1.88 15.49
N HIS A 358 -20.79 1.26 15.10
CA HIS A 358 -19.47 1.48 15.70
C HIS A 358 -18.38 1.50 14.63
N VAL A 359 -18.42 2.53 13.77
CA VAL A 359 -17.44 2.73 12.69
C VAL A 359 -16.48 3.86 13.05
N HIS A 360 -15.19 3.69 12.82
CA HIS A 360 -14.19 4.74 13.01
C HIS A 360 -13.65 5.30 11.69
N ALA A 361 -13.51 6.62 11.61
CA ALA A 361 -12.87 7.32 10.50
C ALA A 361 -11.41 7.74 10.81
N ALA A 362 -10.99 7.62 12.07
CA ALA A 362 -9.60 7.77 12.50
C ALA A 362 -9.32 6.78 13.63
N GLY A 363 -8.05 6.65 14.00
CA GLY A 363 -7.68 5.65 14.99
C GLY A 363 -7.67 4.21 14.46
N CYS A 364 -7.52 3.21 15.33
CA CYS A 364 -7.45 1.79 14.95
C CYS A 364 -6.41 1.55 13.83
N SER A 365 -6.86 1.08 12.66
CA SER A 365 -6.01 0.83 11.49
C SER A 365 -5.78 2.07 10.62
N HIS A 366 -6.44 3.20 10.88
CA HIS A 366 -6.26 4.42 10.13
C HIS A 366 -4.92 5.08 10.45
N TYR A 367 -4.47 5.95 9.55
CA TYR A 367 -3.28 6.76 9.75
C TYR A 367 -3.64 8.07 10.47
N ASP A 368 -2.76 8.56 11.34
CA ASP A 368 -2.88 9.91 11.92
C ASP A 368 -2.25 10.99 11.01
N SER A 369 -1.42 10.56 10.06
CA SER A 369 -0.75 11.41 9.10
C SER A 369 -0.72 10.70 7.75
N PRO A 370 -1.10 11.38 6.65
CA PRO A 370 -1.07 12.83 6.45
C PRO A 370 -2.40 13.58 6.69
N ALA A 371 -3.47 12.91 7.13
CA ALA A 371 -4.81 13.52 7.20
C ALA A 371 -5.61 13.25 8.49
N GLU A 372 -5.00 12.72 9.55
CA GLU A 372 -5.69 12.50 10.84
C GLU A 372 -6.97 11.65 10.70
N GLY A 373 -6.85 10.52 10.00
CA GLY A 373 -7.97 9.67 9.57
C GLY A 373 -8.37 9.90 8.12
N VAL A 374 -9.67 9.76 7.85
CA VAL A 374 -10.27 9.90 6.52
C VAL A 374 -11.53 10.77 6.56
N LYS A 375 -11.96 11.25 5.38
CA LYS A 375 -13.14 12.11 5.22
C LYS A 375 -14.44 11.30 5.17
N PRO A 376 -15.60 11.94 5.44
CA PRO A 376 -16.93 11.33 5.29
C PRO A 376 -17.15 10.65 3.93
N SER A 377 -16.67 11.27 2.85
CA SER A 377 -16.78 10.72 1.50
C SER A 377 -16.07 9.38 1.31
N ALA A 378 -14.99 9.11 2.06
CA ALA A 378 -14.29 7.83 2.01
C ALA A 378 -15.05 6.75 2.79
N MET A 379 -15.67 7.12 3.91
CA MET A 379 -16.52 6.23 4.71
C MET A 379 -17.82 5.88 4.00
N TRP A 380 -18.43 6.86 3.32
CA TRP A 380 -19.64 6.66 2.55
C TRP A 380 -19.48 5.57 1.47
N ARG A 381 -18.29 5.49 0.86
CA ARG A 381 -17.99 4.41 -0.10
C ARG A 381 -18.03 3.03 0.57
N GLN A 382 -17.61 2.93 1.82
CA GLN A 382 -17.65 1.65 2.54
C GLN A 382 -19.10 1.27 2.87
N ALA A 383 -19.89 2.22 3.35
CA ALA A 383 -21.31 1.99 3.63
C ALA A 383 -22.06 1.47 2.40
N LEU A 384 -21.86 2.11 1.23
CA LEU A 384 -22.48 1.67 -0.03
C LEU A 384 -21.91 0.33 -0.54
N GLY A 385 -20.59 0.16 -0.43
CA GLY A 385 -19.90 -1.04 -0.88
C GLY A 385 -20.20 -2.28 -0.05
N GLU A 386 -20.61 -2.12 1.21
CA GLU A 386 -21.03 -3.19 2.12
C GLU A 386 -22.58 -3.28 2.25
N ASP A 387 -23.34 -2.51 1.46
CA ASP A 387 -24.81 -2.42 1.50
C ASP A 387 -25.38 -2.19 2.91
N LEU A 388 -24.75 -1.31 3.69
CA LEU A 388 -25.19 -0.96 5.04
C LEU A 388 -26.32 0.07 4.97
N ASN A 389 -27.51 -0.26 5.51
CA ASN A 389 -28.61 0.70 5.59
C ASN A 389 -28.33 1.81 6.59
N ILE A 390 -27.58 1.55 7.65
CA ILE A 390 -27.20 2.53 8.67
C ILE A 390 -25.70 2.39 8.98
N SER A 391 -24.98 3.50 8.98
CA SER A 391 -23.59 3.59 9.41
C SER A 391 -23.43 4.75 10.40
N ALA A 392 -23.14 4.43 11.66
CA ALA A 392 -22.81 5.41 12.69
C ALA A 392 -21.28 5.51 12.84
N LEU A 393 -20.76 6.66 12.46
CA LEU A 393 -19.34 6.99 12.51
C LEU A 393 -19.06 7.64 13.86
N LEU A 394 -18.33 6.94 14.70
CA LEU A 394 -18.01 7.35 16.04
C LEU A 394 -16.69 8.12 16.05
N THR A 395 -16.80 9.43 16.22
CA THR A 395 -15.66 10.27 16.58
C THR A 395 -15.24 9.93 17.99
N TRP A 396 -13.95 9.76 18.23
CA TRP A 396 -13.40 9.27 19.48
C TRP A 396 -12.03 9.88 19.75
N GLY A 397 -11.35 9.47 20.82
CA GLY A 397 -10.12 10.07 21.31
C GLY A 397 -9.07 10.33 20.21
N PRO A 398 -8.64 9.32 19.42
CA PRO A 398 -7.69 9.47 18.34
C PRO A 398 -8.13 10.48 17.27
N SER A 399 -7.27 11.46 16.98
CA SER A 399 -7.56 12.54 16.01
C SER A 399 -8.88 13.30 16.27
N TRP A 400 -9.39 13.28 17.51
CA TRP A 400 -10.65 13.91 17.93
C TRP A 400 -10.87 15.29 17.32
N TYR A 401 -9.90 16.19 17.49
CA TYR A 401 -10.06 17.59 17.09
C TYR A 401 -10.09 17.80 15.56
N HIS A 402 -9.62 16.83 14.79
CA HIS A 402 -9.77 16.83 13.34
C HIS A 402 -11.13 16.22 12.96
N GLN A 403 -11.42 15.02 13.44
CA GLN A 403 -12.59 14.24 13.03
C GLN A 403 -13.91 14.83 13.50
N LYS A 404 -13.95 15.49 14.66
CA LYS A 404 -15.17 16.12 15.18
C LYS A 404 -15.73 17.22 14.27
N ASN A 405 -14.91 17.80 13.38
CA ASN A 405 -15.37 18.80 12.42
C ASN A 405 -16.39 18.23 11.41
N TYR A 406 -16.54 16.90 11.33
CA TYR A 406 -17.54 16.23 10.51
C TYR A 406 -18.85 15.97 11.25
N PHE A 407 -18.91 16.20 12.58
CA PHE A 407 -20.15 16.09 13.34
C PHE A 407 -21.10 17.25 13.02
N THR A 408 -22.38 16.93 12.80
CA THR A 408 -23.42 17.93 12.47
C THR A 408 -24.68 17.81 13.32
N GLY A 409 -24.73 16.82 14.21
CA GLY A 409 -25.95 16.43 14.94
C GLY A 409 -27.08 15.90 14.05
N LYS A 410 -26.85 15.70 12.75
CA LYS A 410 -27.87 15.30 11.74
C LYS A 410 -27.37 14.12 10.90
N ILE A 411 -28.28 13.51 10.14
CA ILE A 411 -27.91 12.57 9.08
C ILE A 411 -27.02 13.31 8.09
N ASP A 412 -25.91 12.68 7.69
CA ASP A 412 -24.92 13.25 6.78
C ASP A 412 -25.54 13.51 5.40
N SER A 413 -25.16 14.61 4.78
CA SER A 413 -25.64 15.03 3.45
C SER A 413 -25.35 14.05 2.31
N LEU A 414 -24.38 13.15 2.48
CA LEU A 414 -24.07 12.10 1.52
C LEU A 414 -25.09 10.96 1.53
N SER A 415 -25.90 10.84 2.59
CA SER A 415 -26.90 9.80 2.74
C SER A 415 -27.92 9.81 1.60
N ASP A 416 -28.44 8.62 1.29
CA ASP A 416 -29.52 8.45 0.32
C ASP A 416 -30.80 7.92 1.00
N LYS A 417 -31.80 7.52 0.21
CA LYS A 417 -33.08 7.03 0.75
C LYS A 417 -33.01 5.64 1.39
N LYS A 418 -31.96 4.87 1.12
CA LYS A 418 -31.77 3.47 1.52
C LYS A 418 -30.61 3.27 2.49
N HIS A 419 -29.62 4.16 2.47
CA HIS A 419 -28.42 4.11 3.28
C HIS A 419 -28.26 5.45 4.00
N LEU A 420 -28.10 5.39 5.32
CA LEU A 420 -27.99 6.53 6.19
C LEU A 420 -26.61 6.51 6.85
N MET A 421 -25.89 7.62 6.73
CA MET A 421 -24.63 7.83 7.42
C MET A 421 -24.79 8.95 8.43
N ARG A 422 -24.21 8.80 9.61
CA ARG A 422 -24.27 9.82 10.65
C ARG A 422 -23.00 9.79 11.49
N TYR A 423 -22.53 10.98 11.87
CA TYR A 423 -21.47 11.11 12.87
C TYR A 423 -22.07 11.22 14.27
N ASP A 424 -21.50 10.47 15.19
CA ASP A 424 -21.85 10.36 16.60
C ASP A 424 -20.54 10.13 17.39
N VAL A 425 -20.60 9.76 18.67
CA VAL A 425 -19.40 9.74 19.54
C VAL A 425 -19.19 8.38 20.19
N GLU A 426 -17.95 7.91 20.19
CA GLU A 426 -17.47 6.96 21.19
C GLU A 426 -16.59 7.70 22.20
N VAL A 427 -16.90 7.55 23.48
CA VAL A 427 -16.07 8.07 24.56
C VAL A 427 -15.08 6.98 24.95
N SER A 428 -13.96 7.00 24.23
CA SER A 428 -12.77 6.17 24.41
C SER A 428 -11.51 7.00 24.14
N GLY A 429 -10.49 6.90 25.00
CA GLY A 429 -9.38 7.86 25.05
C GLY A 429 -9.68 9.14 25.85
N PHE A 430 -10.80 9.15 26.58
CA PHE A 430 -11.25 10.22 27.49
C PHE A 430 -10.97 9.85 28.96
N PRO A 431 -11.06 10.79 29.91
CA PRO A 431 -10.86 10.51 31.34
C PRO A 431 -11.71 9.33 31.87
N SER A 432 -12.94 9.14 31.37
CA SER A 432 -13.82 8.04 31.77
C SER A 432 -13.47 6.66 31.19
N SER A 433 -12.46 6.53 30.32
CA SER A 433 -12.18 5.28 29.59
C SER A 433 -11.91 4.09 30.52
N HIS A 434 -11.36 4.33 31.70
CA HIS A 434 -11.10 3.28 32.70
C HIS A 434 -12.39 2.64 33.25
N ALA A 435 -13.52 3.34 33.16
CA ALA A 435 -14.84 2.88 33.62
C ALA A 435 -15.62 2.14 32.50
N GLY A 436 -15.05 2.12 31.30
CA GLY A 436 -15.59 1.49 30.10
C GLY A 436 -15.68 2.47 28.94
N HIS A 437 -15.65 1.93 27.72
CA HIS A 437 -15.90 2.72 26.51
C HIS A 437 -17.40 2.75 26.22
N ILE A 438 -17.94 3.92 25.88
CA ILE A 438 -19.38 4.12 25.67
C ILE A 438 -19.66 4.70 24.28
N VAL A 439 -20.72 4.20 23.66
CA VAL A 439 -21.24 4.63 22.36
C VAL A 439 -22.47 5.50 22.58
N LEU A 440 -22.45 6.69 21.98
CA LEU A 440 -23.47 7.73 22.12
C LEU A 440 -24.05 8.03 20.74
N LEU A 441 -25.26 7.56 20.45
CA LEU A 441 -25.90 7.68 19.15
C LEU A 441 -27.00 8.73 19.15
N GLY A 442 -27.19 9.44 18.03
CA GLY A 442 -28.25 10.43 17.89
C GLY A 442 -28.00 11.74 18.65
N LEU A 443 -26.74 12.10 18.91
CA LEU A 443 -26.39 13.32 19.65
C LEU A 443 -26.75 14.60 18.86
N LYS A 444 -27.18 15.66 19.53
CA LYS A 444 -27.38 16.98 18.90
C LYS A 444 -26.14 17.87 19.02
N GLU A 445 -25.35 17.61 20.05
CA GLU A 445 -24.11 18.29 20.45
C GLU A 445 -23.10 17.20 20.86
N ASP A 446 -21.87 17.29 20.35
CA ASP A 446 -20.78 16.35 20.61
C ASP A 446 -19.78 16.86 21.67
N ASP A 447 -19.85 18.12 22.10
CA ASP A 447 -19.06 18.65 23.21
C ASP A 447 -19.80 18.57 24.55
N TYR A 448 -19.15 17.90 25.52
CA TYR A 448 -19.66 17.87 26.89
C TYR A 448 -19.69 19.31 27.48
N PRO A 449 -20.79 19.73 28.14
CA PRO A 449 -20.95 21.12 28.59
C PRO A 449 -19.82 21.61 29.50
N GLY A 450 -19.31 22.81 29.23
CA GLY A 450 -18.27 23.45 30.04
C GLY A 450 -16.85 22.90 29.83
N THR A 451 -16.64 22.07 28.81
CA THR A 451 -15.32 21.53 28.46
C THR A 451 -14.71 22.26 27.27
N THR A 452 -13.39 22.27 27.18
CA THR A 452 -12.66 22.79 26.00
C THR A 452 -11.74 21.77 25.36
N LYS A 453 -11.33 20.78 26.16
CA LYS A 453 -10.46 19.69 25.75
C LYS A 453 -11.02 18.36 26.27
N ILE A 454 -10.56 17.26 25.67
CA ILE A 454 -10.90 15.90 26.10
C ILE A 454 -10.62 15.70 27.60
N GLU A 455 -9.53 16.26 28.12
CA GLU A 455 -9.12 16.08 29.52
C GLU A 455 -10.08 16.75 30.52
N ASP A 456 -10.91 17.69 30.06
CA ASP A 456 -11.92 18.35 30.89
C ASP A 456 -13.20 17.51 31.05
N TRP A 457 -13.34 16.41 30.29
CA TRP A 457 -14.53 15.55 30.33
C TRP A 457 -14.65 14.78 31.64
N PRO A 458 -15.86 14.34 32.03
CA PRO A 458 -16.05 13.58 33.27
C PRO A 458 -15.17 12.32 33.36
N THR A 459 -14.75 11.98 34.57
CA THR A 459 -13.94 10.77 34.84
C THR A 459 -14.75 9.49 34.98
N TRP A 460 -16.08 9.56 34.90
CA TRP A 460 -16.99 8.41 35.01
C TRP A 460 -17.99 8.42 33.85
N THR A 461 -18.47 7.25 33.46
CA THR A 461 -19.39 7.11 32.30
C THR A 461 -20.79 7.62 32.62
N GLY A 462 -21.27 7.49 33.86
CA GLY A 462 -22.62 7.89 34.27
C GLY A 462 -23.02 9.33 33.87
N PRO A 463 -22.22 10.37 34.24
CA PRO A 463 -22.50 11.75 33.81
C PRO A 463 -22.59 11.93 32.29
N VAL A 464 -21.72 11.27 31.54
CA VAL A 464 -21.67 11.35 30.08
C VAL A 464 -22.91 10.68 29.46
N LEU A 465 -23.28 9.49 29.93
CA LEU A 465 -24.50 8.79 29.50
C LEU A 465 -25.76 9.61 29.81
N LYS A 466 -25.84 10.22 31.00
CA LYS A 466 -26.95 11.11 31.37
C LYS A 466 -27.05 12.33 30.47
N TRP A 467 -25.90 12.93 30.12
CA TRP A 467 -25.85 14.04 29.17
C TRP A 467 -26.35 13.62 27.79
N ALA A 468 -25.85 12.51 27.24
CA ALA A 468 -26.31 11.99 25.95
C ALA A 468 -27.83 11.71 25.94
N LYS A 469 -28.36 11.06 26.99
CA LYS A 469 -29.81 10.83 27.13
C LYS A 469 -30.62 12.12 27.22
N SER A 470 -30.09 13.17 27.85
CA SER A 470 -30.78 14.47 27.92
C SER A 470 -31.01 15.11 26.54
N GLN A 471 -30.22 14.70 25.53
CA GLN A 471 -30.39 15.12 24.14
C GLN A 471 -31.41 14.28 23.37
N GLY A 472 -31.86 13.15 23.94
CA GLY A 472 -32.65 12.11 23.27
C GLY A 472 -31.81 11.05 22.57
N GLY A 473 -30.50 10.99 22.84
CA GLY A 473 -29.59 10.00 22.27
C GLY A 473 -29.76 8.61 22.88
N ALA A 474 -29.40 7.59 22.09
CA ALA A 474 -29.29 6.21 22.57
C ALA A 474 -27.88 5.96 23.10
N THR A 475 -27.77 5.26 24.23
CA THR A 475 -26.51 5.10 24.95
C THR A 475 -26.21 3.64 25.25
N GLY A 476 -24.95 3.24 25.11
CA GLY A 476 -24.53 1.87 25.37
C GLY A 476 -23.04 1.73 25.64
N TYR A 477 -22.62 0.56 26.12
CA TYR A 477 -21.19 0.23 26.25
C TYR A 477 -20.68 -0.46 24.98
N ALA A 478 -19.45 -0.09 24.59
CA ALA A 478 -18.67 -0.76 23.55
C ALA A 478 -17.97 -2.01 24.10
N HIS A 479 -17.59 -2.92 23.18
CA HIS A 479 -16.79 -4.14 23.41
C HIS A 479 -16.90 -4.71 24.84
N SER A 480 -18.15 -4.93 25.26
CA SER A 480 -18.48 -5.04 26.69
C SER A 480 -17.97 -6.33 27.32
N GLY A 481 -17.51 -7.29 26.51
CA GLY A 481 -16.93 -8.54 26.98
C GLY A 481 -15.51 -8.44 27.52
N PHE A 482 -14.75 -7.38 27.20
CA PHE A 482 -13.34 -7.28 27.61
C PHE A 482 -13.18 -7.10 29.12
N GLY A 483 -12.43 -7.99 29.77
CA GLY A 483 -12.28 -7.98 31.23
C GLY A 483 -13.47 -8.59 31.97
N LEU A 484 -14.47 -9.12 31.26
CA LEU A 484 -15.59 -9.86 31.83
C LEU A 484 -15.39 -11.38 31.77
N GLU A 485 -14.19 -11.85 31.43
CA GLU A 485 -13.89 -13.27 31.48
C GLU A 485 -14.15 -13.82 32.89
N PRO A 486 -14.70 -15.05 33.00
CA PRO A 486 -14.86 -15.71 34.29
C PRO A 486 -13.53 -15.80 35.05
N VAL A 487 -13.54 -15.55 36.36
CA VAL A 487 -12.36 -15.73 37.23
C VAL A 487 -11.81 -17.15 37.16
N THR A 488 -12.69 -18.13 36.93
CA THR A 488 -12.34 -19.51 36.59
C THR A 488 -12.82 -19.79 35.17
N PRO A 489 -11.93 -20.06 34.20
CA PRO A 489 -12.31 -20.31 32.82
C PRO A 489 -13.38 -21.40 32.71
N THR A 490 -14.44 -21.14 31.95
CA THR A 490 -15.51 -22.09 31.69
C THR A 490 -16.11 -21.85 30.31
N THR A 491 -16.68 -22.90 29.72
CA THR A 491 -17.49 -22.84 28.49
C THR A 491 -18.93 -23.26 28.75
N GLU A 492 -19.31 -23.52 30.01
CA GLU A 492 -20.67 -23.89 30.37
C GLU A 492 -21.61 -22.68 30.28
N LEU A 493 -22.83 -22.91 29.78
CA LEU A 493 -23.88 -21.90 29.63
C LEU A 493 -25.21 -22.42 30.22
N PRO A 494 -25.86 -21.66 31.13
CA PRO A 494 -25.33 -20.48 31.81
C PRO A 494 -24.20 -20.86 32.79
N ASN A 495 -23.27 -19.94 33.05
CA ASN A 495 -22.39 -20.05 34.21
C ASN A 495 -22.62 -18.87 35.17
N TYR A 496 -22.35 -19.10 36.45
CA TYR A 496 -22.52 -18.12 37.53
C TYR A 496 -21.17 -17.70 38.12
N ILE A 497 -20.09 -17.96 37.39
CA ILE A 497 -18.74 -17.61 37.82
C ILE A 497 -18.60 -16.10 37.71
N LEU A 498 -18.07 -15.48 38.76
CA LEU A 498 -17.89 -14.02 38.77
C LEU A 498 -16.96 -13.58 37.63
N PRO A 499 -17.28 -12.49 36.92
CA PRO A 499 -16.36 -11.89 35.96
C PRO A 499 -15.20 -11.21 36.70
N LYS A 500 -14.04 -11.11 36.05
CA LYS A 500 -12.85 -10.47 36.63
C LYS A 500 -12.99 -8.97 36.84
N MET A 501 -13.71 -8.28 35.96
CA MET A 501 -13.84 -6.81 35.95
C MET A 501 -12.48 -6.09 35.90
N ASP A 502 -11.52 -6.61 35.12
CA ASP A 502 -10.12 -6.18 35.11
C ASP A 502 -9.64 -5.60 33.76
N GLY A 503 -10.57 -5.24 32.86
CA GLY A 503 -10.29 -4.74 31.52
C GLY A 503 -11.01 -3.44 31.18
N ILE A 504 -10.93 -3.00 29.92
CA ILE A 504 -11.58 -1.79 29.38
C ILE A 504 -13.08 -1.98 29.08
N GLY A 505 -13.64 -3.16 29.38
CA GLY A 505 -15.04 -3.44 29.13
C GLY A 505 -15.96 -2.63 30.04
N ALA A 506 -17.21 -3.05 30.05
CA ALA A 506 -18.25 -2.43 30.84
C ALA A 506 -17.93 -2.66 32.34
N ASN A 507 -17.19 -1.77 33.00
CA ASN A 507 -16.90 -1.88 34.44
C ASN A 507 -17.97 -1.17 35.27
N GLU A 508 -18.45 -0.01 34.80
CA GLU A 508 -19.45 0.79 35.52
C GLU A 508 -20.90 0.43 35.14
N TYR A 509 -21.13 -0.48 34.17
CA TYR A 509 -22.48 -0.75 33.69
C TYR A 509 -23.46 -1.26 34.75
N VAL A 510 -22.97 -2.01 35.73
CA VAL A 510 -23.83 -2.50 36.82
C VAL A 510 -24.49 -1.34 37.56
N VAL A 511 -23.82 -0.18 37.63
CA VAL A 511 -24.38 1.05 38.18
C VAL A 511 -25.28 1.73 37.17
N THR A 512 -24.78 2.00 35.96
CA THR A 512 -25.49 2.84 34.99
C THR A 512 -26.75 2.17 34.41
N VAL A 513 -26.81 0.83 34.35
CA VAL A 513 -28.04 0.08 34.05
C VAL A 513 -29.11 0.32 35.11
N THR A 514 -28.75 0.25 36.40
CA THR A 514 -29.72 0.47 37.50
C THR A 514 -30.25 1.90 37.52
N GLN A 515 -29.53 2.84 36.91
CA GLN A 515 -29.93 4.22 36.72
C GLN A 515 -30.75 4.44 35.42
N GLY A 516 -31.02 3.39 34.64
CA GLY A 516 -31.73 3.49 33.37
C GLY A 516 -30.96 4.26 32.30
N LEU A 517 -29.62 4.25 32.35
CA LEU A 517 -28.74 5.00 31.44
C LEU A 517 -28.21 4.19 30.26
N VAL A 518 -28.61 2.92 30.10
CA VAL A 518 -28.09 2.02 29.07
C VAL A 518 -29.25 1.46 28.24
N ASP A 519 -29.22 1.71 26.94
CA ASP A 519 -30.21 1.24 25.95
C ASP A 519 -29.74 -0.04 25.23
N PHE A 520 -28.42 -0.22 25.06
CA PHE A 520 -27.86 -1.38 24.35
C PHE A 520 -26.47 -1.78 24.86
N TYR A 521 -26.05 -2.99 24.48
CA TYR A 521 -24.72 -3.54 24.70
C TYR A 521 -24.10 -3.97 23.38
N SER A 522 -22.91 -3.47 23.08
CA SER A 522 -22.11 -3.98 21.96
C SER A 522 -21.16 -5.06 22.46
N VAL A 523 -21.33 -6.28 21.95
CA VAL A 523 -20.54 -7.47 22.32
C VAL A 523 -19.36 -7.71 21.38
N GLY A 524 -19.13 -6.84 20.40
CA GLY A 524 -18.09 -7.02 19.38
C GLY A 524 -16.69 -6.65 19.86
N ASN A 525 -15.67 -7.35 19.34
CA ASN A 525 -14.29 -6.89 19.39
C ASN A 525 -14.05 -5.99 18.17
N THR A 526 -13.67 -4.72 18.39
CA THR A 526 -13.17 -3.83 17.33
C THR A 526 -11.74 -4.18 16.96
#